data_AF-A0A917G800-F1
#
_entry.id   AF-A0A917G800-F1
#
_cell.length_a   1.000
_cell.length_b   1.000
_cell.length_c   1.000
_cell.angle_alpha   90.00
_cell.angle_beta   90.00
_cell.angle_gamma   90.00
#
_symmetry.space_group_name_H-M   'P 1'
#
loop_
_entity.id
_entity.type
_entity.pdbx_description
1 polymer ?
#
loop_
_entity_poly.entity_id
_entity_poly.type
_entity_poly.pdbx_seq_one_letter_code
_entity_poly.pdbx_strand_id
1 'polypeptide(L)'
;MTVEREFARCLDCSKEIDARPSGRGPRRQRCTEHAAQRKKELIRARDAYNRAVSFGVPAELVIAREVFERDRWRCHICNRVVPKKLRGTRVLGGAYDPLAPVVDHVVPLSKGGPHTFENCKTAHWTCNARKHTASTPRSYVATVPAPGANPIAPRSVPQRISDSGPLIGRPRVNIGLCCVTGCGRGAVTRRMCQVHYHRARKYGDPLVTKCGCGCGSLIPVSVTFTGLYYLPGHGVQSVVRPPAQILREGVTPQAVSDYGRVRFSLVEDCLIWTGPTLTQGYGCTYVATPGRKRHGRSIQTHRLAYELHHGAGSAEGWTIDHLCGVRLCCNVTHLEAVTIAVNLARAAERVVACPRGHKYDEANTSYGLEGHRRCRQCNTDRYHVRVHGHEFVDDPTNPSEVRRRCLTCRLVRESRVDQCPRGHEYSVENKRVGVDGKRYCRQCAADRDHIDKQGHPFLADPNSPNPRKRRCLTCLAARTERTHCVHGHELTLANTVVTRRGQRNCLACQLNARHTPVHGHDFVIDPTGPTTKRRCLTCRYEAERNPRVCLHGHLMTPENTYNRARRGTECRQCIRNRTRAKG
;
A
#
# COMPACT_ATOMS: atom_id res chain seq x y z
N MET A 1 12.84 -33.55 -41.79
CA MET A 1 13.52 -33.99 -40.55
C MET A 1 12.72 -33.48 -39.37
N THR A 2 11.94 -34.36 -38.74
CA THR A 2 11.18 -34.07 -37.53
C THR A 2 12.16 -33.76 -36.40
N VAL A 3 12.21 -32.49 -36.00
CA VAL A 3 13.14 -32.05 -34.97
C VAL A 3 12.61 -32.51 -33.62
N GLU A 4 13.18 -33.59 -33.08
CA GLU A 4 12.85 -34.09 -31.75
C GLU A 4 13.02 -32.96 -30.72
N ARG A 5 11.95 -32.68 -29.98
CA ARG A 5 11.93 -31.65 -28.94
C ARG A 5 12.38 -32.29 -27.63
N GLU A 6 13.54 -31.88 -27.13
CA GLU A 6 14.05 -32.35 -25.84
C GLU A 6 13.51 -31.42 -24.73
N PHE A 7 12.58 -31.94 -23.93
CA PHE A 7 11.96 -31.18 -22.84
C PHE A 7 12.69 -31.43 -21.51
N ALA A 8 12.95 -30.37 -20.76
CA ALA A 8 13.48 -30.42 -19.40
C ALA A 8 12.52 -29.67 -18.44
N ARG A 9 12.56 -30.01 -17.15
CA ARG A 9 11.85 -29.24 -16.12
C ARG A 9 12.69 -28.06 -15.67
N CYS A 10 12.05 -26.91 -15.48
CA CYS A 10 12.72 -25.71 -14.97
C CYS A 10 13.23 -25.95 -13.54
N LEU A 11 14.47 -25.54 -13.24
CA LEU A 11 15.08 -25.72 -11.91
C LEU A 11 14.35 -25.01 -10.76
N ASP A 12 13.52 -23.99 -11.05
CA ASP A 12 12.78 -23.23 -10.03
C ASP A 12 11.26 -23.49 -10.03
N CYS A 13 10.73 -24.22 -11.00
CA CYS A 13 9.30 -24.53 -11.08
C CYS A 13 9.01 -25.74 -11.94
N SER A 14 7.81 -26.32 -11.80
CA SER A 14 7.41 -27.51 -12.53
C SER A 14 7.08 -27.29 -14.02
N LYS A 15 7.36 -26.11 -14.59
CA LYS A 15 7.14 -25.86 -16.03
C LYS A 15 8.13 -26.67 -16.86
N GLU A 16 7.60 -27.39 -17.85
CA GLU A 16 8.41 -28.02 -18.89
C GLU A 16 8.86 -26.98 -19.91
N ILE A 17 10.15 -27.04 -20.26
CA ILE A 17 10.82 -26.10 -21.14
C ILE A 17 11.58 -26.87 -22.20
N ASP A 18 11.67 -26.32 -23.40
CA ASP A 18 12.59 -26.81 -24.42
C ASP A 18 14.03 -26.57 -23.92
N ALA A 19 14.76 -27.66 -23.68
CA ALA A 19 16.11 -27.63 -23.13
C ALA A 19 17.14 -27.12 -24.13
N ARG A 20 16.77 -27.00 -25.41
CA ARG A 20 17.68 -26.55 -26.46
C ARG A 20 18.01 -25.06 -26.31
N PRO A 21 19.27 -24.67 -26.52
CA PRO A 21 19.66 -23.27 -26.51
C PRO A 21 19.04 -22.54 -27.71
N SER A 22 18.63 -21.28 -27.54
CA SER A 22 18.13 -20.43 -28.64
C SER A 22 19.27 -19.81 -29.47
N GLY A 23 20.39 -20.52 -29.61
CA GLY A 23 21.64 -20.04 -30.20
C GLY A 23 22.84 -20.92 -29.79
N ARG A 24 24.07 -20.42 -29.90
CA ARG A 24 25.32 -21.13 -29.49
C ARG A 24 25.56 -21.10 -27.96
N GLY A 25 24.50 -21.29 -27.17
CA GLY A 25 24.55 -21.22 -25.71
C GLY A 25 24.47 -22.60 -25.06
N PRO A 26 24.72 -22.70 -23.75
CA PRO A 26 24.46 -23.93 -22.99
C PRO A 26 22.96 -24.26 -22.96
N ARG A 27 22.64 -25.54 -22.69
CA ARG A 27 21.27 -26.04 -22.54
C ARG A 27 20.46 -25.16 -21.56
N ARG A 28 19.20 -24.90 -21.90
CA ARG A 28 18.29 -24.09 -21.07
C ARG A 28 17.86 -24.89 -19.84
N GLN A 29 18.20 -24.38 -18.67
CA GLN A 29 17.87 -25.01 -17.38
C GLN A 29 16.67 -24.36 -16.66
N ARG A 30 16.25 -23.17 -17.10
CA ARG A 30 15.19 -22.38 -16.46
C ARG A 30 14.24 -21.82 -17.52
N CYS A 31 12.96 -21.67 -17.18
CA CYS A 31 11.99 -21.00 -18.05
C CYS A 31 12.37 -19.53 -18.27
N THR A 32 11.80 -18.89 -19.27
CA THR A 32 12.11 -17.50 -19.63
C THR A 32 11.95 -16.53 -18.46
N GLU A 33 10.91 -16.71 -17.64
CA GLU A 33 10.65 -15.93 -16.44
C GLU A 33 11.75 -16.09 -15.38
N HIS A 34 12.07 -17.34 -15.01
CA HIS A 34 13.08 -17.63 -14.00
C HIS A 34 14.51 -17.34 -14.48
N ALA A 35 14.80 -17.50 -15.76
CA ALA A 35 16.06 -17.09 -16.36
C ALA A 35 16.21 -15.55 -16.32
N ALA A 36 15.16 -14.80 -16.65
CA ALA A 36 15.15 -13.34 -16.54
C ALA A 36 15.27 -12.88 -15.08
N GLN A 37 14.62 -13.56 -14.14
CA GLN A 37 14.72 -13.29 -12.71
C GLN A 37 16.14 -13.56 -12.19
N ARG A 38 16.74 -14.71 -12.52
CA ARG A 38 18.10 -15.06 -12.13
C ARG A 38 19.12 -14.08 -12.71
N LYS A 39 18.94 -13.64 -13.96
CA LYS A 39 19.76 -12.59 -14.57
C LYS A 39 19.71 -11.29 -13.77
N LYS A 40 18.52 -10.84 -13.34
CA LYS A 40 18.37 -9.65 -12.49
C LYS A 40 19.03 -9.82 -11.11
N GLU A 41 18.93 -11.01 -10.51
CA GLU A 41 19.58 -11.30 -9.24
C GLU A 41 21.11 -11.30 -9.35
N LEU A 42 21.65 -11.88 -10.42
CA LEU A 42 23.09 -11.88 -10.70
C LEU A 42 23.64 -10.48 -10.97
N ILE A 43 22.91 -9.64 -11.72
CA ILE A 43 23.31 -8.23 -11.93
C ILE A 43 23.41 -7.51 -10.59
N ARG A 44 22.38 -7.62 -9.72
CA ARG A 44 22.40 -6.99 -8.39
C ARG A 44 23.50 -7.54 -7.48
N ALA A 45 23.73 -8.85 -7.51
CA ALA A 45 24.82 -9.47 -6.77
C ALA A 45 26.19 -8.97 -7.25
N ARG A 46 26.35 -8.80 -8.58
CA ARG A 46 27.56 -8.22 -9.17
C ARG A 46 27.76 -6.76 -8.77
N ASP A 47 26.71 -5.97 -8.73
CA ASP A 47 26.78 -4.57 -8.27
C ASP A 47 27.21 -4.51 -6.79
N ALA A 48 26.65 -5.37 -5.94
CA ALA A 48 27.02 -5.47 -4.52
C ALA A 48 28.47 -5.96 -4.32
N TYR A 49 28.89 -6.96 -5.10
CA TYR A 49 30.27 -7.43 -5.14
C TYR A 49 31.23 -6.31 -5.56
N ASN A 50 30.96 -5.62 -6.67
CA ASN A 50 31.81 -4.53 -7.17
C ASN A 50 31.90 -3.39 -6.16
N ARG A 51 30.78 -3.08 -5.47
CA ARG A 51 30.78 -2.13 -4.37
C ARG A 51 31.67 -2.60 -3.22
N ALA A 52 31.61 -3.86 -2.81
CA ALA A 52 32.49 -4.36 -1.75
C ALA A 52 33.97 -4.33 -2.15
N VAL A 53 34.29 -4.68 -3.40
CA VAL A 53 35.65 -4.57 -3.95
C VAL A 53 36.15 -3.13 -3.91
N SER A 54 35.30 -2.13 -4.19
CA SER A 54 35.71 -0.72 -4.08
C SER A 54 36.00 -0.26 -2.65
N PHE A 55 35.50 -0.96 -1.63
CA PHE A 55 35.85 -0.75 -0.22
C PHE A 55 37.14 -1.49 0.18
N GLY A 56 37.77 -2.25 -0.71
CA GLY A 56 39.00 -3.00 -0.41
C GLY A 56 38.82 -4.18 0.54
N VAL A 57 37.57 -4.65 0.75
CA VAL A 57 37.25 -5.77 1.65
C VAL A 57 37.10 -7.08 0.86
N PRO A 58 37.34 -8.25 1.49
CA PRO A 58 37.07 -9.54 0.86
C PRO A 58 35.62 -9.62 0.39
N ALA A 59 35.40 -10.05 -0.84
CA ALA A 59 34.07 -10.08 -1.45
C ALA A 59 33.82 -11.40 -2.18
N GLU A 60 32.61 -11.92 -2.04
CA GLU A 60 32.09 -13.09 -2.73
C GLU A 60 30.83 -12.71 -3.51
N LEU A 61 30.49 -13.47 -4.55
CA LEU A 61 29.25 -13.22 -5.29
C LEU A 61 28.03 -13.69 -4.48
N VAL A 62 27.52 -12.82 -3.60
CA VAL A 62 26.39 -13.15 -2.71
C VAL A 62 25.05 -12.82 -3.35
N ILE A 63 24.21 -13.84 -3.54
CA ILE A 63 22.85 -13.67 -4.05
C ILE A 63 21.89 -13.48 -2.88
N ALA A 64 21.29 -12.28 -2.78
CA ALA A 64 20.42 -11.90 -1.66
C ALA A 64 19.28 -12.91 -1.36
N ARG A 65 18.74 -13.58 -2.39
CA ARG A 65 17.69 -14.60 -2.20
C ARG A 65 18.19 -15.77 -1.36
N GLU A 66 19.40 -16.22 -1.64
CA GLU A 66 20.03 -17.38 -1.01
C GLU A 66 20.31 -17.08 0.47
N VAL A 67 20.70 -15.83 0.78
CA VAL A 67 20.83 -15.34 2.18
C VAL A 67 19.47 -15.39 2.90
N PHE A 68 18.41 -14.90 2.26
CA PHE A 68 17.06 -14.88 2.84
C PHE A 68 16.50 -16.28 3.07
N GLU A 69 16.74 -17.20 2.14
CA GLU A 69 16.33 -18.60 2.26
C GLU A 69 17.10 -19.33 3.36
N ARG A 70 18.42 -19.15 3.43
CA ARG A 70 19.27 -19.69 4.51
C ARG A 70 18.77 -19.25 5.89
N ASP A 71 18.50 -17.96 6.07
CA ASP A 71 18.07 -17.41 7.35
C ASP A 71 16.55 -17.61 7.60
N ARG A 72 15.89 -18.43 6.78
CA ARG A 72 14.44 -18.74 6.86
C ARG A 72 13.57 -17.48 6.91
N TRP A 73 14.01 -16.43 6.22
CA TRP A 73 13.34 -15.13 6.19
C TRP A 73 13.11 -14.52 7.58
N ARG A 74 14.05 -14.72 8.51
CA ARG A 74 14.01 -14.08 9.83
C ARG A 74 15.10 -13.03 9.94
N CYS A 75 14.74 -11.88 10.49
CA CYS A 75 15.70 -10.80 10.73
C CYS A 75 16.65 -11.22 11.84
N HIS A 76 17.96 -11.21 11.60
CA HIS A 76 18.94 -11.61 12.63
C HIS A 76 19.00 -10.62 13.81
N ILE A 77 18.58 -9.36 13.60
CA ILE A 77 18.63 -8.29 14.61
C ILE A 77 17.47 -8.40 15.60
N CYS A 78 16.23 -8.56 15.11
CA CYS A 78 15.03 -8.59 15.95
C CYS A 78 14.33 -9.96 16.03
N ASN A 79 14.85 -10.95 15.31
CA ASN A 79 14.33 -12.33 15.20
C ASN A 79 12.90 -12.49 14.65
N ARG A 80 12.28 -11.41 14.16
CA ARG A 80 10.94 -11.43 13.55
C ARG A 80 10.99 -11.83 12.07
N VAL A 81 9.88 -12.37 11.57
CA VAL A 81 9.74 -12.77 10.16
C VAL A 81 9.80 -11.53 9.26
N VAL A 82 10.48 -11.67 8.13
CA VAL A 82 10.64 -10.67 7.10
C VAL A 82 9.76 -11.04 5.90
N PRO A 83 8.76 -10.22 5.52
CA PRO A 83 7.81 -10.60 4.48
C PRO A 83 8.43 -10.70 3.08
N LYS A 84 8.35 -11.89 2.45
CA LYS A 84 8.87 -12.14 1.08
C LYS A 84 8.28 -11.20 0.03
N LYS A 85 6.99 -10.91 0.14
CA LYS A 85 6.21 -10.07 -0.78
C LYS A 85 6.69 -8.62 -0.88
N LEU A 86 7.42 -8.14 0.12
CA LEU A 86 7.98 -6.78 0.15
C LEU A 86 9.35 -6.70 -0.55
N ARG A 87 9.87 -7.83 -1.07
CA ARG A 87 11.13 -7.86 -1.83
C ARG A 87 10.92 -7.18 -3.17
N GLY A 88 11.28 -5.90 -3.24
CA GLY A 88 11.20 -5.10 -4.48
C GLY A 88 10.12 -4.03 -4.48
N THR A 89 9.41 -3.80 -3.37
CA THR A 89 8.52 -2.65 -3.21
C THR A 89 9.35 -1.37 -3.25
N ARG A 90 9.32 -0.67 -4.40
CA ARG A 90 9.56 0.77 -4.47
C ARG A 90 8.19 1.42 -4.28
N VAL A 91 7.89 1.86 -3.07
CA VAL A 91 6.74 2.77 -2.91
C VAL A 91 7.14 4.07 -3.60
N LEU A 92 6.21 4.67 -4.35
CA LEU A 92 6.38 5.95 -5.05
C LEU A 92 7.30 6.91 -4.29
N GLY A 93 8.50 7.17 -4.82
CA GLY A 93 9.48 8.07 -4.19
C GLY A 93 10.81 7.44 -3.74
N GLY A 94 11.00 6.12 -3.89
CA GLY A 94 12.33 5.51 -3.77
C GLY A 94 12.78 5.10 -2.36
N ALA A 95 11.91 5.18 -1.35
CA ALA A 95 12.13 4.56 -0.04
C ALA A 95 11.70 3.08 -0.06
N TYR A 96 12.51 2.20 0.54
CA TYR A 96 12.16 0.80 0.76
C TYR A 96 11.11 0.71 1.87
N ASP A 97 10.17 -0.23 1.77
CA ASP A 97 9.21 -0.51 2.84
C ASP A 97 9.96 -0.80 4.17
N PRO A 98 9.53 -0.27 5.32
CA PRO A 98 10.20 -0.47 6.61
C PRO A 98 10.49 -1.92 6.98
N LEU A 99 9.63 -2.85 6.54
CA LEU A 99 9.73 -4.28 6.77
C LEU A 99 10.28 -5.03 5.56
N ALA A 100 10.73 -4.33 4.51
CA ALA A 100 11.32 -4.95 3.33
C ALA A 100 12.56 -5.77 3.69
N PRO A 101 12.73 -6.95 3.07
CA PRO A 101 13.92 -7.78 3.22
C PRO A 101 15.13 -7.14 2.59
N VAL A 102 16.18 -6.98 3.39
CA VAL A 102 17.51 -6.52 2.95
C VAL A 102 18.61 -7.42 3.51
N VAL A 103 19.74 -7.42 2.81
CA VAL A 103 20.97 -8.05 3.28
C VAL A 103 21.71 -7.03 4.15
N ASP A 104 21.91 -7.36 5.42
CA ASP A 104 22.78 -6.64 6.36
C ASP A 104 24.14 -7.33 6.42
N HIS A 105 25.20 -6.55 6.48
CA HIS A 105 26.56 -7.02 6.76
C HIS A 105 26.77 -6.98 8.27
N VAL A 106 26.90 -8.15 8.92
CA VAL A 106 27.06 -8.25 10.38
C VAL A 106 28.18 -7.32 10.86
N VAL A 107 29.35 -7.42 10.23
CA VAL A 107 30.39 -6.39 10.25
C VAL A 107 30.22 -5.50 9.01
N PRO A 108 29.94 -4.20 9.15
CA PRO A 108 29.73 -3.30 8.00
C PRO A 108 30.97 -3.17 7.10
N LEU A 109 30.76 -2.99 5.79
CA LEU A 109 31.84 -2.76 4.81
C LEU A 109 32.73 -1.56 5.17
N SER A 110 32.13 -0.47 5.68
CA SER A 110 32.85 0.74 6.10
C SER A 110 33.74 0.53 7.33
N LYS A 111 33.57 -0.57 8.06
CA LYS A 111 34.41 -0.98 9.20
C LYS A 111 35.36 -2.13 8.83
N GLY A 112 35.58 -2.38 7.54
CA GLY A 112 36.43 -3.47 7.05
C GLY A 112 35.76 -4.85 7.01
N GLY A 113 34.45 -4.93 7.24
CA GLY A 113 33.73 -6.21 7.18
C GLY A 113 33.66 -6.79 5.76
N PRO A 114 33.80 -8.12 5.58
CA PRO A 114 33.82 -8.72 4.25
C PRO A 114 32.42 -8.83 3.64
N HIS A 115 32.29 -8.74 2.32
CA HIS A 115 31.06 -9.08 1.60
C HIS A 115 31.02 -10.59 1.29
N THR A 116 30.99 -11.42 2.33
CA THR A 116 30.92 -12.89 2.20
C THR A 116 29.52 -13.39 2.53
N PHE A 117 29.20 -14.61 2.08
CA PHE A 117 27.91 -15.21 2.40
C PHE A 117 27.69 -15.30 3.91
N GLU A 118 28.73 -15.59 4.69
CA GLU A 118 28.68 -15.67 6.16
C GLU A 118 28.37 -14.33 6.83
N ASN A 119 29.04 -13.25 6.40
CA ASN A 119 28.83 -11.91 6.97
C ASN A 119 27.51 -11.27 6.51
N CYS A 120 26.96 -11.70 5.38
CA CYS A 120 25.66 -11.26 4.88
C CYS A 120 24.52 -11.99 5.61
N LYS A 121 23.65 -11.27 6.31
CA LYS A 121 22.48 -11.82 7.03
C LYS A 121 21.19 -11.10 6.65
N THR A 122 20.07 -11.76 6.88
CA THR A 122 18.73 -11.22 6.61
C THR A 122 18.33 -10.21 7.66
N ALA A 123 17.84 -9.04 7.25
CA ALA A 123 17.28 -8.05 8.14
C ALA A 123 16.07 -7.33 7.52
N HIS A 124 15.22 -6.72 8.36
CA HIS A 124 14.31 -5.67 7.88
C HIS A 124 15.13 -4.42 7.51
N TRP A 125 14.69 -3.67 6.51
CA TRP A 125 15.33 -2.40 6.11
C TRP A 125 15.51 -1.45 7.30
N THR A 126 14.49 -1.30 8.15
CA THR A 126 14.56 -0.48 9.37
C THR A 126 15.54 -1.00 10.42
N CYS A 127 15.59 -2.32 10.64
CA CYS A 127 16.51 -2.91 11.60
C CYS A 127 17.96 -2.69 11.15
N ASN A 128 18.24 -2.90 9.85
CA ASN A 128 19.53 -2.63 9.24
C ASN A 128 19.91 -1.13 9.36
N ALA A 129 18.97 -0.22 9.07
CA ALA A 129 19.21 1.22 9.19
C ALA A 129 19.50 1.66 10.65
N ARG A 130 18.76 1.14 11.63
CA ARG A 130 18.91 1.46 13.07
C ARG A 130 20.18 0.90 13.70
N LYS A 131 20.74 -0.18 13.14
CA LYS A 131 22.05 -0.72 13.58
C LYS A 131 23.16 0.33 13.54
N HIS A 132 23.04 1.34 12.67
CA HIS A 132 24.01 2.42 12.53
C HIS A 132 23.81 3.60 13.51
N THR A 133 22.71 3.63 14.28
CA THR A 133 22.41 4.71 15.25
C THR A 133 22.64 4.32 16.72
N ALA A 134 22.84 3.03 17.03
CA ALA A 134 23.02 2.58 18.41
C ALA A 134 24.50 2.65 18.84
N SER A 135 24.83 3.62 19.69
CA SER A 135 26.04 3.64 20.51
C SER A 135 25.91 2.65 21.67
N THR A 136 26.18 1.37 21.44
CA THR A 136 26.43 0.42 22.55
C THR A 136 27.38 -0.68 22.06
N PRO A 137 28.50 -0.93 22.74
CA PRO A 137 29.42 -2.00 22.36
C PRO A 137 28.81 -3.33 22.77
N ARG A 138 28.30 -4.10 21.81
CA ARG A 138 28.10 -5.53 22.02
C ARG A 138 29.41 -6.20 21.63
N SER A 139 30.13 -6.66 22.64
CA SER A 139 31.41 -7.35 22.56
C SER A 139 31.44 -8.35 21.40
N TYR A 140 32.23 -8.06 20.38
CA TYR A 140 32.62 -9.05 19.38
C TYR A 140 34.14 -9.11 19.41
N VAL A 141 34.66 -10.22 19.93
CA VAL A 141 36.08 -10.53 19.94
C VAL A 141 36.46 -10.80 18.49
N ALA A 142 37.26 -9.90 17.91
CA ALA A 142 37.84 -10.08 16.59
C ALA A 142 39.08 -10.97 16.71
N THR A 143 38.96 -12.26 16.41
CA THR A 143 40.12 -13.07 16.03
C THR A 143 40.46 -12.76 14.58
N VAL A 144 41.53 -12.01 14.38
CA VAL A 144 42.15 -11.72 13.08
C VAL A 144 43.06 -12.90 12.71
N PRO A 145 42.91 -13.56 11.54
CA PRO A 145 43.96 -14.42 11.01
C PRO A 145 45.04 -13.58 10.32
N ALA A 146 46.29 -13.98 10.53
CA ALA A 146 47.54 -13.35 10.08
C ALA A 146 47.66 -13.14 8.55
N PRO A 147 48.52 -12.21 8.08
CA PRO A 147 48.63 -11.85 6.68
C PRO A 147 49.47 -12.88 5.92
N GLY A 148 48.86 -13.53 4.92
CA GLY A 148 49.57 -14.49 4.09
C GLY A 148 48.76 -14.95 2.89
N ALA A 149 48.55 -14.08 1.90
CA ALA A 149 48.24 -14.50 0.52
C ALA A 149 48.54 -13.36 -0.47
N ASN A 150 49.40 -13.66 -1.44
CA ASN A 150 49.87 -12.76 -2.50
C ASN A 150 48.75 -12.24 -3.43
N PRO A 151 48.92 -11.03 -4.02
CA PRO A 151 47.95 -10.45 -4.94
C PRO A 151 47.95 -11.17 -6.29
N ILE A 152 46.79 -11.64 -6.73
CA ILE A 152 46.58 -12.18 -8.09
C ILE A 152 46.35 -11.01 -9.05
N ALA A 153 47.19 -10.92 -10.07
CA ALA A 153 47.17 -9.90 -11.12
C ALA A 153 45.88 -9.93 -11.99
N PRO A 154 45.43 -8.79 -12.53
CA PRO A 154 44.23 -8.71 -13.36
C PRO A 154 44.45 -9.36 -14.73
N ARG A 155 43.63 -10.36 -15.07
CA ARG A 155 43.58 -10.95 -16.42
C ARG A 155 42.93 -9.99 -17.42
N SER A 156 43.57 -9.89 -18.58
CA SER A 156 43.24 -9.08 -19.74
C SER A 156 41.90 -9.45 -20.40
N VAL A 157 41.16 -8.43 -20.84
CA VAL A 157 39.92 -8.54 -21.62
C VAL A 157 40.28 -8.64 -23.11
N PRO A 158 39.80 -9.65 -23.86
CA PRO A 158 40.05 -9.70 -25.31
C PRO A 158 39.21 -8.65 -26.05
N GLN A 159 39.87 -7.90 -26.93
CA GLN A 159 39.26 -7.02 -27.91
C GLN A 159 38.34 -7.81 -28.86
N ARG A 160 37.12 -7.32 -29.09
CA ARG A 160 36.29 -7.80 -30.21
C ARG A 160 36.47 -6.88 -31.40
N ILE A 161 36.97 -7.52 -32.46
CA ILE A 161 37.02 -7.10 -33.85
C ILE A 161 35.61 -6.77 -34.34
N SER A 162 35.52 -5.71 -35.13
CA SER A 162 34.35 -5.23 -35.84
C SER A 162 34.00 -6.15 -37.00
N ASP A 163 32.78 -6.70 -37.03
CA ASP A 163 32.19 -7.24 -38.26
C ASP A 163 30.73 -6.78 -38.37
N SER A 164 30.47 -6.16 -39.51
CA SER A 164 29.25 -5.55 -40.01
C SER A 164 28.16 -6.58 -40.34
N GLY A 165 26.90 -6.30 -39.94
CA GLY A 165 25.71 -7.04 -40.37
C GLY A 165 24.41 -6.39 -39.84
N PRO A 166 23.27 -6.50 -40.54
CA PRO A 166 22.47 -5.33 -40.93
C PRO A 166 21.31 -4.98 -39.98
N LEU A 167 21.07 -3.67 -39.85
CA LEU A 167 19.97 -3.07 -39.10
C LEU A 167 18.67 -3.11 -39.93
N ILE A 168 17.64 -3.80 -39.43
CA ILE A 168 16.29 -3.79 -39.99
C ILE A 168 15.57 -2.53 -39.50
N GLY A 169 15.38 -1.56 -40.40
CA GLY A 169 14.56 -0.36 -40.20
C GLY A 169 13.37 -0.35 -41.18
N ARG A 170 12.20 0.11 -40.69
CA ARG A 170 10.92 0.22 -41.43
C ARG A 170 11.06 1.00 -42.76
N PRO A 171 10.23 0.71 -43.78
CA PRO A 171 10.39 1.29 -45.11
C PRO A 171 10.11 2.80 -45.06
N ARG A 172 11.12 3.60 -45.41
CA ARG A 172 10.95 5.03 -45.68
C ARG A 172 10.65 5.20 -47.16
N VAL A 173 9.56 5.90 -47.43
CA VAL A 173 9.16 6.36 -48.76
C VAL A 173 10.35 7.04 -49.43
N ASN A 174 10.73 6.57 -50.61
CA ASN A 174 11.92 7.01 -51.35
C ASN A 174 11.64 8.39 -51.94
N ILE A 175 12.03 9.47 -51.25
CA ILE A 175 11.88 10.84 -51.74
C ILE A 175 13.19 11.24 -52.43
N GLY A 176 13.43 10.77 -53.66
CA GLY A 176 14.43 11.30 -54.61
C GLY A 176 15.86 11.57 -54.11
N LEU A 177 16.67 12.20 -54.96
CA LEU A 177 17.99 12.74 -54.60
C LEU A 177 17.87 14.05 -53.82
N CYS A 178 18.93 14.41 -53.10
CA CYS A 178 19.05 15.69 -52.40
C CYS A 178 18.92 16.86 -53.39
N CYS A 179 18.08 17.83 -53.08
CA CYS A 179 17.82 19.04 -53.88
C CYS A 179 18.96 20.08 -53.83
N VAL A 180 20.08 19.76 -53.20
CA VAL A 180 21.26 20.64 -53.15
C VAL A 180 22.10 20.29 -54.37
N THR A 181 22.24 21.24 -55.30
CA THR A 181 22.93 21.05 -56.58
C THR A 181 24.33 20.46 -56.37
N GLY A 182 24.63 19.33 -57.04
CA GLY A 182 25.89 18.60 -56.87
C GLY A 182 25.91 17.57 -55.72
N CYS A 183 24.80 17.35 -55.01
CA CYS A 183 24.71 16.34 -53.96
C CYS A 183 24.06 15.02 -54.45
N GLY A 184 24.86 13.98 -54.68
CA GLY A 184 24.38 12.65 -55.07
C GLY A 184 23.74 11.81 -53.96
N ARG A 185 23.47 12.37 -52.78
CA ARG A 185 22.93 11.62 -51.62
C ARG A 185 21.42 11.54 -51.66
N GLY A 186 20.86 10.40 -51.24
CA GLY A 186 19.40 10.23 -51.12
C GLY A 186 18.79 11.22 -50.13
N ALA A 187 17.64 11.78 -50.49
CA ALA A 187 16.92 12.70 -49.63
C ALA A 187 16.09 11.97 -48.58
N VAL A 188 16.13 12.50 -47.36
CA VAL A 188 15.50 11.88 -46.19
C VAL A 188 14.26 12.67 -45.75
N THR A 189 14.31 14.00 -45.84
CA THR A 189 13.23 14.89 -45.41
C THR A 189 13.39 16.24 -46.11
N ARG A 190 12.28 16.89 -46.52
CA ARG A 190 12.28 18.15 -47.30
C ARG A 190 13.14 18.12 -48.57
N ARG A 191 13.19 16.96 -49.26
CA ARG A 191 14.05 16.72 -50.43
C ARG A 191 15.55 16.97 -50.17
N MET A 192 16.01 16.99 -48.91
CA MET A 192 17.43 17.12 -48.57
C MET A 192 17.95 15.83 -47.92
N CYS A 193 19.23 15.53 -48.13
CA CYS A 193 19.91 14.48 -47.38
C CYS A 193 19.99 14.85 -45.89
N GLN A 194 20.21 13.86 -45.02
CA GLN A 194 20.23 14.10 -43.57
C GLN A 194 21.21 15.19 -43.13
N VAL A 195 22.38 15.28 -43.75
CA VAL A 195 23.42 16.27 -43.43
C VAL A 195 22.99 17.69 -43.82
N HIS A 196 22.51 17.88 -45.05
CA HIS A 196 22.05 19.18 -45.54
C HIS A 196 20.78 19.65 -44.83
N TYR A 197 19.84 18.73 -44.56
CA TYR A 197 18.67 19.05 -43.74
C TYR A 197 19.07 19.54 -42.35
N HIS A 198 20.06 18.91 -41.71
CA HIS A 198 20.51 19.33 -40.38
C HIS A 198 21.16 20.71 -40.38
N ARG A 199 21.96 21.02 -41.41
CA ARG A 199 22.61 22.32 -41.59
C ARG A 199 21.59 23.41 -41.89
N ALA A 200 20.71 23.19 -42.86
CA ALA A 200 19.64 24.13 -43.21
C ALA A 200 18.74 24.44 -42.00
N ARG A 201 18.37 23.42 -41.21
CA ARG A 201 17.55 23.62 -40.01
C ARG A 201 18.27 24.40 -38.91
N LYS A 202 19.58 24.22 -38.77
CA LYS A 202 20.36 24.76 -37.63
C LYS A 202 21.00 26.12 -37.94
N TYR A 203 21.35 26.37 -39.19
CA TYR A 203 22.13 27.54 -39.63
C TYR A 203 21.47 28.31 -40.77
N GLY A 204 20.29 27.91 -41.22
CA GLY A 204 19.57 28.56 -42.33
C GLY A 204 20.00 28.07 -43.72
N ASP A 205 21.26 27.65 -43.89
CA ASP A 205 21.82 27.22 -45.17
C ASP A 205 22.40 25.78 -45.10
N PRO A 206 22.04 24.88 -46.05
CA PRO A 206 22.57 23.51 -46.11
C PRO A 206 24.08 23.40 -46.36
N LEU A 207 24.72 24.44 -46.90
CA LEU A 207 26.15 24.51 -47.21
C LEU A 207 26.95 25.30 -46.18
N VAL A 208 26.35 25.60 -45.04
CA VAL A 208 27.01 26.32 -43.95
C VAL A 208 27.13 25.42 -42.72
N THR A 209 28.28 25.49 -42.04
CA THR A 209 28.48 24.86 -40.73
C THR A 209 29.18 25.83 -39.78
N LYS A 210 29.11 25.57 -38.47
CA LYS A 210 29.89 26.34 -37.48
C LYS A 210 31.34 25.86 -37.42
N CYS A 211 32.23 26.79 -37.10
CA CYS A 211 33.60 26.49 -36.73
C CYS A 211 33.67 25.47 -35.58
N GLY A 212 34.52 24.46 -35.73
CA GLY A 212 34.67 23.39 -34.74
C GLY A 212 35.21 23.80 -33.37
N CYS A 213 35.81 25.00 -33.27
CA CYS A 213 36.29 25.54 -31.99
C CYS A 213 35.17 26.09 -31.09
N GLY A 214 33.94 26.27 -31.61
CA GLY A 214 32.82 26.82 -30.84
C GLY A 214 32.68 28.35 -30.83
N CYS A 215 33.53 29.09 -31.56
CA CYS A 215 33.47 30.57 -31.65
C CYS A 215 32.18 31.13 -32.28
N GLY A 216 31.30 30.27 -32.80
CA GLY A 216 30.02 30.67 -33.38
C GLY A 216 30.08 31.07 -34.85
N SER A 217 31.27 31.35 -35.41
CA SER A 217 31.46 31.73 -36.81
C SER A 217 30.92 30.66 -37.78
N LEU A 218 30.16 31.11 -38.77
CA LEU A 218 29.59 30.29 -39.84
C LEU A 218 30.56 30.23 -41.02
N ILE A 219 30.75 29.02 -41.54
CA ILE A 219 31.74 28.71 -42.57
C ILE A 219 31.03 28.02 -43.74
N PRO A 220 31.18 28.53 -44.97
CA PRO A 220 30.71 27.84 -46.15
C PRO A 220 31.57 26.60 -46.41
N VAL A 221 30.93 25.47 -46.68
CA VAL A 221 31.58 24.19 -46.93
C VAL A 221 31.11 23.59 -48.24
N SER A 222 31.95 22.78 -48.87
CA SER A 222 31.59 22.12 -50.13
C SER A 222 30.40 21.17 -49.97
N VAL A 223 29.70 20.92 -51.08
CA VAL A 223 28.47 20.09 -51.14
C VAL A 223 28.68 18.66 -50.65
N THR A 224 29.91 18.14 -50.71
CA THR A 224 30.29 16.80 -50.27
C THR A 224 30.81 16.76 -48.83
N PHE A 225 31.16 17.90 -48.23
CA PHE A 225 31.80 17.96 -46.92
C PHE A 225 30.91 17.43 -45.79
N THR A 226 31.45 16.55 -44.95
CA THR A 226 30.75 15.93 -43.79
C THR A 226 31.51 16.04 -42.47
N GLY A 227 32.66 16.70 -42.46
CA GLY A 227 33.54 16.80 -41.29
C GLY A 227 33.32 18.02 -40.39
N LEU A 228 34.24 18.22 -39.44
CA LEU A 228 34.41 19.48 -38.72
C LEU A 228 35.45 20.35 -39.45
N TYR A 229 35.13 21.63 -39.59
CA TYR A 229 36.00 22.62 -40.23
C TYR A 229 36.41 23.69 -39.21
N TYR A 230 37.67 24.12 -39.24
CA TYR A 230 38.18 25.21 -38.42
C TYR A 230 38.66 26.35 -39.31
N LEU A 231 38.41 27.60 -38.92
CA LEU A 231 38.96 28.76 -39.64
C LEU A 231 40.49 28.77 -39.49
N PRO A 232 41.25 29.33 -40.45
CA PRO A 232 42.69 29.55 -40.27
C PRO A 232 42.95 30.31 -38.96
N GLY A 233 43.84 29.79 -38.11
CA GLY A 233 44.09 30.29 -36.76
C GLY A 233 43.16 29.74 -35.66
N HIS A 234 42.08 29.05 -36.03
CA HIS A 234 41.23 28.33 -35.08
C HIS A 234 41.66 26.85 -35.06
N GLY A 235 42.01 26.35 -33.88
CA GLY A 235 42.31 24.94 -33.64
C GLY A 235 41.65 24.47 -32.34
N VAL A 236 41.88 23.22 -31.94
CA VAL A 236 41.50 22.73 -30.61
C VAL A 236 42.42 23.38 -29.57
N GLN A 237 42.19 24.65 -29.26
CA GLN A 237 42.72 25.27 -28.06
C GLN A 237 41.69 25.07 -26.95
N SER A 238 41.77 23.93 -26.26
CA SER A 238 41.22 23.90 -24.90
C SER A 238 42.17 24.73 -24.06
N VAL A 239 41.82 25.99 -23.78
CA VAL A 239 42.36 26.63 -22.58
C VAL A 239 41.82 25.78 -21.42
N VAL A 240 42.63 24.82 -20.96
CA VAL A 240 42.30 24.04 -19.76
C VAL A 240 42.40 25.02 -18.61
N ARG A 241 41.28 25.69 -18.30
CA ARG A 241 41.21 26.58 -17.14
C ARG A 241 41.44 25.74 -15.88
N PRO A 242 42.38 26.12 -15.01
CA PRO A 242 42.54 25.48 -13.72
C PRO A 242 41.22 25.53 -12.94
N PRO A 243 40.89 24.50 -12.12
CA PRO A 243 39.62 24.45 -11.42
C PRO A 243 39.36 25.66 -10.52
N ALA A 244 40.40 26.23 -9.92
CA ALA A 244 40.31 27.45 -9.12
C ALA A 244 39.92 28.69 -9.96
N GLN A 245 40.38 28.78 -11.21
CA GLN A 245 40.00 29.86 -12.12
C GLN A 245 38.53 29.75 -12.53
N ILE A 246 38.05 28.53 -12.76
CA ILE A 246 36.64 28.25 -13.08
C ILE A 246 35.71 28.75 -11.97
N LEU A 247 36.05 28.51 -10.70
CA LEU A 247 35.26 29.00 -9.57
C LEU A 247 35.32 30.52 -9.45
N ARG A 248 36.51 31.13 -9.54
CA ARG A 248 36.65 32.60 -9.44
C ARG A 248 35.84 33.35 -10.51
N GLU A 249 35.84 32.86 -11.74
CA GLU A 249 35.11 33.49 -12.86
C GLU A 249 33.60 33.16 -12.85
N GLY A 250 33.20 32.09 -12.16
CA GLY A 250 31.85 31.54 -12.22
C GLY A 250 30.99 31.82 -10.98
N VAL A 251 31.43 32.72 -10.08
CA VAL A 251 30.68 33.09 -8.87
C VAL A 251 30.39 34.58 -8.79
N THR A 252 29.30 34.93 -8.13
CA THR A 252 28.94 36.32 -7.84
C THR A 252 28.61 36.45 -6.35
N PRO A 253 29.16 37.44 -5.62
CA PRO A 253 28.84 37.64 -4.22
C PRO A 253 27.38 38.08 -4.05
N GLN A 254 26.73 37.53 -3.03
CA GLN A 254 25.40 37.92 -2.58
C GLN A 254 25.37 37.89 -1.06
N ALA A 255 24.56 38.76 -0.45
CA ALA A 255 24.38 38.80 1.00
C ALA A 255 24.09 37.40 1.58
N VAL A 256 24.68 37.12 2.73
CA VAL A 256 24.49 35.84 3.43
C VAL A 256 23.01 35.59 3.74
N SER A 257 22.58 34.35 3.53
CA SER A 257 21.22 33.91 3.85
C SER A 257 20.87 34.16 5.32
N ASP A 258 19.62 34.48 5.61
CA ASP A 258 19.13 34.62 7.00
C ASP A 258 19.37 33.37 7.84
N TYR A 259 19.19 32.18 7.24
CA TYR A 259 19.48 30.90 7.89
C TYR A 259 20.95 30.81 8.34
N GLY A 260 21.90 31.03 7.41
CA GLY A 260 23.33 31.02 7.73
C GLY A 260 23.72 32.06 8.78
N ARG A 261 23.18 33.28 8.66
CA ARG A 261 23.44 34.38 9.59
C ARG A 261 22.95 34.09 11.00
N VAL A 262 21.71 33.61 11.15
CA VAL A 262 21.11 33.36 12.47
C VAL A 262 21.61 32.06 13.09
N ARG A 263 21.74 30.99 12.30
CA ARG A 263 22.02 29.64 12.83
C ARG A 263 23.51 29.37 13.05
N PHE A 264 24.37 29.96 12.22
CA PHE A 264 25.82 29.71 12.21
C PHE A 264 26.64 30.99 12.32
N SER A 265 26.01 32.15 12.57
CA SER A 265 26.68 33.44 12.72
C SER A 265 27.59 33.78 11.53
N LEU A 266 27.21 33.34 10.33
CA LEU A 266 27.96 33.64 9.11
C LEU A 266 27.82 35.14 8.78
N VAL A 267 28.95 35.79 8.52
CA VAL A 267 29.04 37.23 8.22
C VAL A 267 29.48 37.53 6.80
N GLU A 268 30.18 36.59 6.15
CA GLU A 268 30.69 36.76 4.79
C GLU A 268 29.59 36.52 3.74
N ASP A 269 29.76 37.09 2.55
CA ASP A 269 28.81 36.89 1.46
C ASP A 269 28.80 35.44 0.94
N CYS A 270 27.64 35.00 0.46
CA CYS A 270 27.52 33.80 -0.34
C CYS A 270 28.16 34.03 -1.73
N LEU A 271 29.07 33.14 -2.14
CA LEU A 271 29.62 33.15 -3.51
C LEU A 271 28.75 32.28 -4.42
N ILE A 272 27.76 32.88 -5.09
CA ILE A 272 26.75 32.15 -5.85
C ILE A 272 27.26 31.75 -7.23
N TRP A 273 27.23 30.44 -7.52
CA TRP A 273 27.56 29.90 -8.83
C TRP A 273 26.57 30.34 -9.91
N THR A 274 27.07 30.92 -11.00
CA THR A 274 26.28 31.43 -12.13
C THR A 274 26.30 30.51 -13.36
N GLY A 275 27.06 29.42 -13.31
CA GLY A 275 27.19 28.46 -14.40
C GLY A 275 26.10 27.38 -14.42
N PRO A 276 26.35 26.26 -15.14
CA PRO A 276 25.42 25.15 -15.26
C PRO A 276 25.02 24.56 -13.90
N THR A 277 23.77 24.08 -13.82
CA THR A 277 23.20 23.45 -12.63
C THR A 277 22.63 22.07 -12.97
N LEU A 278 22.58 21.20 -11.95
CA LEU A 278 21.89 19.92 -12.02
C LEU A 278 20.39 20.11 -11.83
N THR A 279 19.59 19.12 -12.23
CA THR A 279 18.13 19.10 -11.99
C THR A 279 17.74 19.23 -10.51
N GLN A 280 18.66 18.91 -9.60
CA GLN A 280 18.49 19.04 -8.15
C GLN A 280 18.84 20.45 -7.61
N GLY A 281 19.22 21.38 -8.48
CA GLY A 281 19.54 22.78 -8.14
C GLY A 281 20.96 23.02 -7.62
N TYR A 282 21.86 22.05 -7.71
CA TYR A 282 23.29 22.22 -7.37
C TYR A 282 24.07 22.73 -8.58
N GLY A 283 25.02 23.64 -8.34
CA GLY A 283 25.98 24.06 -9.35
C GLY A 283 26.89 22.90 -9.76
N CYS A 284 27.19 22.80 -11.05
CA CYS A 284 28.13 21.81 -11.57
C CYS A 284 29.06 22.42 -12.60
N THR A 285 30.26 21.84 -12.70
CA THR A 285 31.25 22.22 -13.70
C THR A 285 32.05 21.02 -14.16
N TYR A 286 32.65 21.13 -15.34
CA TYR A 286 33.50 20.09 -15.91
C TYR A 286 34.96 20.41 -15.62
N VAL A 287 35.66 19.49 -14.97
CA VAL A 287 37.09 19.62 -14.65
C VAL A 287 37.88 18.57 -15.42
N ALA A 288 38.89 19.02 -16.17
CA ALA A 288 39.82 18.14 -16.87
C ALA A 288 40.73 17.41 -15.87
N THR A 289 40.98 16.11 -16.09
CA THR A 289 41.92 15.35 -15.25
C THR A 289 43.34 15.59 -15.75
N PRO A 290 44.28 16.04 -14.90
CA PRO A 290 45.69 16.17 -15.27
C PRO A 290 46.22 14.84 -15.83
N GLY A 291 46.96 14.89 -16.95
CA GLY A 291 47.55 13.71 -17.57
C GLY A 291 46.63 12.88 -18.48
N ARG A 292 45.33 13.21 -18.61
CA ARG A 292 44.42 12.52 -19.54
C ARG A 292 43.80 13.48 -20.54
N LYS A 293 44.38 13.55 -21.75
CA LYS A 293 43.99 14.45 -22.87
C LYS A 293 42.50 14.39 -23.32
N ARG A 294 41.71 13.41 -22.84
CA ARG A 294 40.28 13.22 -23.22
C ARG A 294 39.34 12.84 -22.07
N HIS A 295 39.77 12.98 -20.82
CA HIS A 295 38.94 12.59 -19.66
C HIS A 295 38.90 13.68 -18.60
N GLY A 296 37.82 14.46 -18.59
CA GLY A 296 37.38 15.23 -17.43
C GLY A 296 36.14 14.63 -16.78
N ARG A 297 35.83 15.09 -15.58
CA ARG A 297 34.65 14.69 -14.81
C ARG A 297 33.77 15.89 -14.52
N SER A 298 32.45 15.66 -14.51
CA SER A 298 31.50 16.63 -13.95
C SER A 298 31.55 16.55 -12.43
N ILE A 299 31.74 17.68 -11.76
CA ILE A 299 31.81 17.78 -10.31
C ILE A 299 30.89 18.92 -9.82
N GLN A 300 30.32 18.76 -8.63
CA GLN A 300 29.52 19.81 -7.99
C GLN A 300 30.43 20.95 -7.53
N THR A 301 30.04 22.19 -7.78
CA THR A 301 30.90 23.37 -7.60
C THR A 301 31.26 23.63 -6.14
N HIS A 302 30.33 23.45 -5.21
CA HIS A 302 30.61 23.55 -3.77
C HIS A 302 31.60 22.47 -3.29
N ARG A 303 31.49 21.24 -3.82
CA ARG A 303 32.43 20.15 -3.51
C ARG A 303 33.82 20.46 -4.06
N LEU A 304 33.88 21.01 -5.27
CA LEU A 304 35.14 21.48 -5.86
C LEU A 304 35.76 22.61 -5.03
N ALA A 305 34.98 23.58 -4.58
CA ALA A 305 35.45 24.69 -3.72
C ALA A 305 36.04 24.16 -2.41
N TYR A 306 35.34 23.22 -1.77
CA TYR A 306 35.81 22.58 -0.55
C TYR A 306 37.11 21.80 -0.76
N GLU A 307 37.19 20.96 -1.80
CA GLU A 307 38.38 20.16 -2.13
C GLU A 307 39.59 21.05 -2.52
N LEU A 308 39.38 22.19 -3.17
CA LEU A 308 40.47 23.10 -3.52
C LEU A 308 41.08 23.79 -2.31
N HIS A 309 40.28 24.10 -1.29
CA HIS A 309 40.75 24.75 -0.07
C HIS A 309 41.37 23.75 0.92
N HIS A 310 40.74 22.59 1.10
CA HIS A 310 41.16 21.60 2.11
C HIS A 310 42.06 20.48 1.56
N GLY A 311 42.35 20.51 0.26
CA GLY A 311 43.15 19.50 -0.43
C GLY A 311 42.31 18.44 -1.14
N ALA A 312 42.90 17.87 -2.19
CA ALA A 312 42.26 16.85 -3.01
C ALA A 312 41.91 15.61 -2.18
N GLY A 313 40.68 15.10 -2.33
CA GLY A 313 40.19 13.94 -1.58
C GLY A 313 39.57 14.26 -0.22
N SER A 314 39.66 15.51 0.28
CA SER A 314 39.06 15.92 1.56
C SER A 314 37.55 15.70 1.67
N ALA A 315 36.81 15.69 0.55
CA ALA A 315 35.38 15.41 0.53
C ALA A 315 35.04 13.92 0.34
N GLU A 316 36.03 13.04 0.18
CA GLU A 316 35.78 11.61 -0.06
C GLU A 316 35.07 10.94 1.12
N GLY A 317 33.97 10.23 0.84
CA GLY A 317 33.13 9.63 1.88
C GLY A 317 32.24 10.62 2.67
N TRP A 318 32.44 11.93 2.51
CA TRP A 318 31.68 12.98 3.21
C TRP A 318 30.68 13.69 2.30
N THR A 319 29.63 14.23 2.93
CA THR A 319 28.67 15.13 2.27
C THR A 319 29.04 16.56 2.63
N ILE A 320 29.22 17.42 1.63
CA ILE A 320 29.53 18.82 1.86
C ILE A 320 28.21 19.58 2.06
N ASP A 321 27.94 19.97 3.31
CA ASP A 321 26.75 20.72 3.70
C ASP A 321 26.98 22.22 3.58
N HIS A 322 25.90 22.93 3.25
CA HIS A 322 25.92 24.39 3.15
C HIS A 322 25.34 24.95 4.45
N LEU A 323 26.21 25.57 5.26
CA LEU A 323 25.83 26.26 6.49
C LEU A 323 24.86 27.42 6.20
N CYS A 324 25.03 28.08 5.05
CA CYS A 324 24.09 29.09 4.53
C CYS A 324 22.79 28.49 3.97
N GLY A 325 22.72 27.19 3.73
CA GLY A 325 21.56 26.54 3.16
C GLY A 325 21.27 26.86 1.68
N VAL A 326 22.14 27.62 1.01
CA VAL A 326 22.04 28.01 -0.40
C VAL A 326 22.84 27.04 -1.27
N ARG A 327 22.16 26.20 -2.07
CA ARG A 327 22.78 25.09 -2.85
C ARG A 327 23.78 25.51 -3.94
N LEU A 328 23.77 26.79 -4.32
CA LEU A 328 24.68 27.37 -5.32
C LEU A 328 25.88 28.08 -4.70
N CYS A 329 25.92 28.24 -3.38
CA CYS A 329 27.02 28.92 -2.71
C CYS A 329 28.29 28.06 -2.77
N CYS A 330 29.39 28.67 -3.19
CA CYS A 330 30.72 28.09 -3.25
C CYS A 330 31.68 28.74 -2.25
N ASN A 331 31.19 29.61 -1.34
CA ASN A 331 32.04 30.18 -0.30
C ASN A 331 32.46 29.09 0.66
N VAL A 332 33.77 28.86 0.78
CA VAL A 332 34.33 27.77 1.56
C VAL A 332 34.01 27.92 3.05
N THR A 333 33.94 29.14 3.58
CA THR A 333 33.57 29.40 4.99
C THR A 333 32.11 29.04 5.28
N HIS A 334 31.29 28.86 4.23
CA HIS A 334 29.90 28.42 4.33
C HIS A 334 29.73 26.92 4.10
N LEU A 335 30.82 26.16 3.95
CA LEU A 335 30.80 24.73 3.66
C LEU A 335 31.42 23.90 4.77
N GLU A 336 30.78 22.79 5.11
CA GLU A 336 31.27 21.86 6.12
C GLU A 336 31.17 20.41 5.61
N ALA A 337 32.23 19.62 5.77
CA ALA A 337 32.17 18.18 5.52
C ALA A 337 31.46 17.48 6.68
N VAL A 338 30.27 16.94 6.41
CA VAL A 338 29.43 16.30 7.42
C VAL A 338 28.96 14.93 6.97
N THR A 339 28.44 14.15 7.93
CA THR A 339 27.77 12.89 7.60
C THR A 339 26.42 13.16 6.93
N ILE A 340 25.91 12.18 6.18
CA ILE A 340 24.57 12.25 5.57
C ILE A 340 23.49 12.52 6.63
N ALA A 341 23.64 11.97 7.84
CA ALA A 341 22.68 12.16 8.93
C ALA A 341 22.59 13.63 9.37
N VAL A 342 23.73 14.30 9.54
CA VAL A 342 23.78 15.72 9.92
C VAL A 342 23.21 16.61 8.82
N ASN A 343 23.58 16.37 7.55
CA ASN A 343 23.03 17.11 6.42
C ASN A 343 21.49 16.97 6.33
N LEU A 344 20.96 15.76 6.53
CA LEU A 344 19.51 15.52 6.53
C LEU A 344 18.80 16.19 7.72
N ALA A 345 19.42 16.21 8.91
CA ALA A 345 18.87 16.91 10.07
C ALA A 345 18.75 18.42 9.83
N ARG A 346 19.83 19.06 9.36
CA ARG A 346 19.84 20.50 9.00
C ARG A 346 18.93 20.82 7.82
N ALA A 347 18.80 19.92 6.85
CA ALA A 347 17.81 20.07 5.77
C ALA A 347 16.37 20.01 6.30
N ALA A 348 16.09 19.20 7.33
CA ALA A 348 14.79 19.14 7.96
C ALA A 348 14.46 20.42 8.74
N GLU A 349 15.41 21.00 9.46
CA GLU A 349 15.24 22.28 10.19
C GLU A 349 14.76 23.41 9.26
N ARG A 350 15.31 23.48 8.04
CA ARG A 350 14.94 24.50 7.03
C ARG A 350 13.52 24.34 6.48
N VAL A 351 12.93 23.15 6.57
CA VAL A 351 11.56 22.91 6.13
C VAL A 351 10.62 23.20 7.30
N VAL A 352 10.19 24.46 7.40
CA VAL A 352 9.33 24.98 8.49
C VAL A 352 7.83 24.77 8.24
N ALA A 353 7.44 24.49 7.01
CA ALA A 353 6.04 24.26 6.63
C ALA A 353 5.92 23.12 5.60
N CYS A 354 4.74 22.51 5.53
CA CYS A 354 4.43 21.52 4.50
C CYS A 354 4.18 22.20 3.14
N PRO A 355 4.12 21.46 2.02
CA PRO A 355 3.87 22.03 0.69
C PRO A 355 2.53 22.79 0.53
N ARG A 356 1.64 22.68 1.52
CA ARG A 356 0.36 23.42 1.59
C ARG A 356 0.41 24.63 2.52
N GLY A 357 1.59 25.00 3.02
CA GLY A 357 1.78 26.16 3.89
C GLY A 357 1.55 25.91 5.39
N HIS A 358 1.06 24.73 5.81
CA HIS A 358 0.87 24.46 7.23
C HIS A 358 2.21 24.33 7.96
N LYS A 359 2.39 25.09 9.05
CA LYS A 359 3.60 25.09 9.88
C LYS A 359 3.87 23.72 10.50
N TYR A 360 5.12 23.29 10.54
CA TYR A 360 5.56 22.12 11.29
C TYR A 360 5.93 22.54 12.72
N ASP A 361 4.99 22.40 13.65
CA ASP A 361 5.17 22.55 15.10
C ASP A 361 4.77 21.25 15.83
N GLU A 362 4.86 21.19 17.16
CA GLU A 362 4.49 19.98 17.93
C GLU A 362 3.02 19.58 17.74
N ALA A 363 2.14 20.56 17.53
CA ALA A 363 0.71 20.36 17.35
C ALA A 363 0.36 19.79 15.97
N ASN A 364 1.09 20.18 14.92
CA ASN A 364 0.80 19.84 13.53
C ASN A 364 1.80 18.86 12.91
N THR A 365 2.90 18.56 13.59
CA THR A 365 3.89 17.57 13.15
C THR A 365 3.58 16.22 13.78
N SER A 366 3.31 15.24 12.95
CA SER A 366 3.34 13.83 13.33
C SER A 366 4.50 13.14 12.64
N TYR A 367 5.01 12.06 13.21
CA TYR A 367 6.05 11.26 12.59
C TYR A 367 5.46 9.91 12.20
N GLY A 368 5.63 9.52 10.94
CA GLY A 368 5.24 8.18 10.48
C GLY A 368 6.16 7.10 11.06
N LEU A 369 5.78 5.83 10.88
CA LEU A 369 6.63 4.67 11.23
C LEU A 369 7.99 4.68 10.48
N GLU A 370 8.06 5.42 9.37
CA GLU A 370 9.23 5.68 8.52
C GLU A 370 10.11 6.85 9.03
N GLY A 371 9.69 7.55 10.09
CA GLY A 371 10.40 8.74 10.63
C GLY A 371 10.16 10.04 9.85
N HIS A 372 9.38 10.01 8.76
CA HIS A 372 9.04 11.21 8.01
C HIS A 372 8.02 12.07 8.75
N ARG A 373 8.26 13.39 8.76
CA ARG A 373 7.28 14.38 9.21
C ARG A 373 6.06 14.34 8.31
N ARG A 374 4.90 14.17 8.93
CA ARG A 374 3.57 14.21 8.33
C ARG A 374 2.82 15.38 8.95
N CYS A 375 2.30 16.24 8.09
CA CYS A 375 1.43 17.33 8.48
C CYS A 375 0.07 16.75 8.92
N ARG A 376 -0.28 16.92 10.21
CA ARG A 376 -1.54 16.42 10.78
C ARG A 376 -2.73 17.11 10.11
N GLN A 377 -2.65 18.43 9.90
CA GLN A 377 -3.65 19.21 9.17
C GLN A 377 -3.95 18.62 7.79
N CYS A 378 -2.90 18.39 6.98
CA CYS A 378 -3.05 17.81 5.65
C CYS A 378 -3.75 16.43 5.66
N ASN A 379 -3.59 15.64 6.72
CA ASN A 379 -4.29 14.37 6.85
C ASN A 379 -5.75 14.58 7.24
N THR A 380 -6.01 15.51 8.16
CA THR A 380 -7.37 15.91 8.57
C THR A 380 -8.17 16.43 7.39
N ASP A 381 -7.61 17.34 6.59
CA ASP A 381 -8.25 17.90 5.41
C ASP A 381 -8.60 16.79 4.42
N ARG A 382 -7.66 15.88 4.16
CA ARG A 382 -7.86 14.78 3.21
C ARG A 382 -8.98 13.83 3.67
N TYR A 383 -9.10 13.61 4.98
CA TYR A 383 -10.21 12.85 5.55
C TYR A 383 -11.54 13.60 5.38
N HIS A 384 -11.58 14.90 5.71
CA HIS A 384 -12.79 15.70 5.64
C HIS A 384 -13.31 15.88 4.22
N VAL A 385 -12.44 16.14 3.26
CA VAL A 385 -12.83 16.20 1.84
C VAL A 385 -13.42 14.87 1.38
N ARG A 386 -12.80 13.74 1.77
CA ARG A 386 -13.26 12.40 1.38
C ARG A 386 -14.60 12.01 2.03
N VAL A 387 -14.81 12.36 3.30
CA VAL A 387 -15.97 11.89 4.09
C VAL A 387 -17.13 12.89 4.10
N HIS A 388 -16.81 14.18 4.12
CA HIS A 388 -17.76 15.27 4.29
C HIS A 388 -17.82 16.22 3.08
N GLY A 389 -16.91 16.09 2.10
CA GLY A 389 -16.94 16.89 0.87
C GLY A 389 -16.43 18.33 1.02
N HIS A 390 -15.83 18.69 2.15
CA HIS A 390 -15.31 20.04 2.41
C HIS A 390 -13.97 19.98 3.16
N GLU A 391 -13.20 21.06 3.14
CA GLU A 391 -11.95 21.18 3.90
C GLU A 391 -12.21 21.33 5.40
N PHE A 392 -11.22 20.96 6.22
CA PHE A 392 -11.35 21.10 7.68
C PHE A 392 -11.11 22.55 8.09
N VAL A 393 -12.13 23.19 8.64
CA VAL A 393 -12.02 24.51 9.28
C VAL A 393 -12.01 24.32 10.79
N ASP A 394 -10.96 24.78 11.48
CA ASP A 394 -10.90 24.74 12.95
C ASP A 394 -12.02 25.58 13.56
N ASP A 395 -12.67 25.02 14.58
CA ASP A 395 -13.70 25.72 15.34
C ASP A 395 -13.06 26.50 16.51
N PRO A 396 -13.07 27.85 16.51
CA PRO A 396 -12.49 28.65 17.58
C PRO A 396 -13.24 28.49 18.90
N THR A 397 -14.48 28.02 18.87
CA THR A 397 -15.31 27.81 20.08
C THR A 397 -15.20 26.39 20.63
N ASN A 398 -14.21 25.62 20.17
CA ASN A 398 -14.03 24.24 20.59
C ASN A 398 -13.46 24.18 22.03
N PRO A 399 -14.19 23.60 23.00
CA PRO A 399 -13.76 23.58 24.39
C PRO A 399 -12.64 22.56 24.68
N SER A 400 -12.31 21.67 23.74
CA SER A 400 -11.24 20.69 23.93
C SER A 400 -9.92 21.16 23.32
N GLU A 401 -8.89 21.24 24.16
CA GLU A 401 -7.51 21.52 23.73
C GLU A 401 -6.86 20.31 23.01
N VAL A 402 -7.36 19.10 23.28
CA VAL A 402 -6.79 17.84 22.77
C VAL A 402 -7.45 17.40 21.47
N ARG A 403 -8.77 17.62 21.32
CA ARG A 403 -9.55 17.15 20.17
C ARG A 403 -10.09 18.32 19.40
N ARG A 404 -9.55 18.54 18.21
CA ARG A 404 -10.03 19.56 17.28
C ARG A 404 -11.41 19.22 16.72
N ARG A 405 -12.26 20.23 16.60
CA ARG A 405 -13.62 20.13 16.05
C ARG A 405 -13.70 20.96 14.77
N CYS A 406 -14.36 20.44 13.74
CA CYS A 406 -14.58 21.18 12.51
C CYS A 406 -15.80 22.11 12.64
N LEU A 407 -15.62 23.40 12.38
CA LEU A 407 -16.67 24.41 12.42
C LEU A 407 -17.79 24.10 11.44
N THR A 408 -17.44 23.82 10.18
CA THR A 408 -18.41 23.50 9.11
C THR A 408 -19.28 22.29 9.48
N CYS A 409 -18.67 21.23 10.02
CA CYS A 409 -19.43 20.06 10.48
C CYS A 409 -20.34 20.36 11.67
N ARG A 410 -19.92 21.25 12.59
CA ARG A 410 -20.78 21.70 13.70
C ARG A 410 -22.00 22.44 13.18
N LEU A 411 -21.79 23.44 12.32
CA LEU A 411 -22.87 24.25 11.74
C LEU A 411 -23.87 23.38 10.96
N VAL A 412 -23.39 22.40 10.19
CA VAL A 412 -24.26 21.44 9.48
C VAL A 412 -25.05 20.53 10.44
N ARG A 413 -24.51 20.21 11.62
CA ARG A 413 -25.25 19.43 12.63
C ARG A 413 -26.30 20.28 13.33
N GLU A 414 -25.96 21.53 13.66
CA GLU A 414 -26.87 22.49 14.28
C GLU A 414 -28.04 22.86 13.35
N SER A 415 -27.80 22.93 12.04
CA SER A 415 -28.89 23.16 11.07
C SER A 415 -29.79 21.94 10.83
N ARG A 416 -29.37 20.74 11.27
CA ARG A 416 -30.13 19.48 11.14
C ARG A 416 -30.70 18.98 12.47
N VAL A 417 -30.80 19.84 13.49
CA VAL A 417 -31.29 19.47 14.83
C VAL A 417 -32.67 18.79 14.77
N ASP A 418 -33.46 19.11 13.77
CA ASP A 418 -34.83 18.62 13.62
C ASP A 418 -34.92 17.37 12.73
N GLN A 419 -33.80 16.92 12.16
CA GLN A 419 -33.75 15.79 11.23
C GLN A 419 -32.66 14.79 11.58
N CYS A 420 -32.94 13.50 11.40
CA CYS A 420 -31.97 12.45 11.58
C CYS A 420 -30.96 12.39 10.40
N PRO A 421 -29.85 11.63 10.50
CA PRO A 421 -28.86 11.52 9.42
C PRO A 421 -29.38 11.00 8.08
N ARG A 422 -30.55 10.35 8.06
CA ARG A 422 -31.25 9.90 6.84
C ARG A 422 -32.34 10.88 6.36
N GLY A 423 -32.41 12.09 6.93
CA GLY A 423 -33.35 13.13 6.55
C GLY A 423 -34.74 13.06 7.20
N HIS A 424 -35.06 12.01 7.97
CA HIS A 424 -36.35 11.94 8.66
C HIS A 424 -36.46 12.96 9.80
N GLU A 425 -37.60 13.62 9.90
CA GLU A 425 -37.91 14.56 10.98
C GLU A 425 -37.94 13.87 12.36
N TYR A 426 -37.39 14.53 13.38
CA TYR A 426 -37.42 14.13 14.79
C TYR A 426 -38.72 14.59 15.48
N SER A 427 -39.88 14.18 14.95
CA SER A 427 -41.19 14.39 15.60
C SER A 427 -41.32 13.64 16.93
N VAL A 428 -42.35 13.91 17.74
CA VAL A 428 -42.61 13.20 19.01
C VAL A 428 -42.81 11.68 18.78
N GLU A 429 -43.40 11.32 17.64
CA GLU A 429 -43.65 9.93 17.23
C GLU A 429 -42.41 9.27 16.67
N ASN A 430 -41.51 10.02 16.01
CA ASN A 430 -40.34 9.46 15.34
C ASN A 430 -39.05 9.54 16.19
N LYS A 431 -39.02 10.40 17.20
CA LYS A 431 -37.90 10.58 18.12
C LYS A 431 -37.99 9.64 19.32
N ARG A 432 -36.89 8.93 19.59
CA ARG A 432 -36.62 8.21 20.83
C ARG A 432 -35.35 8.79 21.45
N VAL A 433 -35.37 9.15 22.72
CA VAL A 433 -34.15 9.55 23.44
C VAL A 433 -33.63 8.32 24.20
N GLY A 434 -32.35 7.98 24.01
CA GLY A 434 -31.71 6.89 24.74
C GLY A 434 -31.18 7.33 26.10
N VAL A 435 -30.67 6.36 26.87
CA VAL A 435 -30.08 6.59 28.21
C VAL A 435 -28.81 7.44 28.14
N ASP A 436 -28.16 7.47 26.97
CA ASP A 436 -26.98 8.28 26.66
C ASP A 436 -27.33 9.72 26.21
N GLY A 437 -28.59 10.13 26.32
CA GLY A 437 -29.08 11.45 25.90
C GLY A 437 -29.18 11.63 24.38
N LYS A 438 -28.86 10.61 23.57
CA LYS A 438 -28.86 10.73 22.11
C LYS A 438 -30.27 10.52 21.53
N ARG A 439 -30.54 11.24 20.43
CA ARG A 439 -31.79 11.14 19.64
C ARG A 439 -31.67 10.03 18.60
N TYR A 440 -32.51 9.01 18.74
CA TYR A 440 -32.66 7.90 17.81
C TYR A 440 -33.93 8.09 16.98
N CYS A 441 -33.81 7.90 15.67
CA CYS A 441 -34.93 7.93 14.75
C CYS A 441 -35.58 6.55 14.67
N ARG A 442 -36.87 6.45 15.04
CA ARG A 442 -37.64 5.20 15.04
C ARG A 442 -37.85 4.68 13.61
N GLN A 443 -38.03 5.57 12.64
CA GLN A 443 -38.12 5.24 11.22
C GLN A 443 -36.82 4.59 10.71
N CYS A 444 -35.67 5.20 10.98
CA CYS A 444 -34.37 4.60 10.66
C CYS A 444 -34.17 3.21 11.28
N ALA A 445 -34.67 3.00 12.50
CA ALA A 445 -34.57 1.70 13.18
C ALA A 445 -35.47 0.64 12.54
N ALA A 446 -36.67 1.01 12.08
CA ALA A 446 -37.58 0.11 11.37
C ALA A 446 -37.08 -0.24 9.96
N ASP A 447 -36.49 0.74 9.27
CA ASP A 447 -36.05 0.61 7.88
C ASP A 447 -34.69 -0.10 7.72
N ARG A 448 -33.89 -0.16 8.79
CA ARG A 448 -32.46 -0.53 8.75
C ARG A 448 -32.16 -1.78 7.93
N ASP A 449 -32.97 -2.83 8.06
CA ASP A 449 -32.73 -4.13 7.40
C ASP A 449 -33.81 -4.45 6.35
N HIS A 450 -34.83 -3.61 6.22
CA HIS A 450 -36.01 -3.91 5.41
C HIS A 450 -35.97 -3.25 4.04
N ILE A 451 -35.54 -1.99 3.96
CA ILE A 451 -35.35 -1.30 2.68
C ILE A 451 -34.35 -2.08 1.83
N ASP A 452 -33.24 -2.53 2.41
CA ASP A 452 -32.20 -3.29 1.69
C ASP A 452 -32.71 -4.64 1.15
N LYS A 453 -33.70 -5.27 1.81
CA LYS A 453 -34.21 -6.59 1.43
C LYS A 453 -35.45 -6.55 0.54
N GLN A 454 -36.29 -5.52 0.68
CA GLN A 454 -37.63 -5.48 0.08
C GLN A 454 -37.85 -4.21 -0.77
N GLY A 455 -36.94 -3.25 -0.75
CA GLY A 455 -36.97 -2.07 -1.62
C GLY A 455 -37.95 -0.96 -1.21
N HIS A 456 -38.67 -1.10 -0.10
CA HIS A 456 -39.68 -0.12 0.35
C HIS A 456 -39.64 0.13 1.87
N PRO A 457 -40.02 1.33 2.34
CA PRO A 457 -39.92 1.71 3.75
C PRO A 457 -41.07 1.14 4.59
N PHE A 458 -40.84 1.06 5.91
CA PHE A 458 -41.92 0.95 6.87
C PHE A 458 -42.69 2.29 6.95
N LEU A 459 -44.01 2.26 7.11
CA LEU A 459 -44.82 3.46 7.33
C LEU A 459 -45.52 3.40 8.69
N ALA A 460 -46.03 4.53 9.17
CA ALA A 460 -46.96 4.52 10.31
C ALA A 460 -48.15 3.64 9.96
N ASP A 461 -48.53 2.72 10.85
CA ASP A 461 -49.66 1.83 10.63
C ASP A 461 -50.97 2.62 10.82
N PRO A 462 -51.72 2.94 9.75
CA PRO A 462 -52.92 3.78 9.84
C PRO A 462 -54.05 3.08 10.62
N ASN A 463 -54.01 1.75 10.72
CA ASN A 463 -55.04 0.95 11.37
C ASN A 463 -54.66 0.56 12.82
N SER A 464 -53.56 1.09 13.35
CA SER A 464 -53.14 0.80 14.73
C SER A 464 -53.53 1.94 15.68
N PRO A 465 -54.16 1.64 16.84
CA PRO A 465 -54.42 2.64 17.89
C PRO A 465 -53.14 3.17 18.58
N ASN A 466 -51.95 2.80 18.09
CA ASN A 466 -50.67 3.22 18.61
C ASN A 466 -49.90 3.95 17.49
N PRO A 467 -49.75 5.29 17.56
CA PRO A 467 -49.15 6.10 16.50
C PRO A 467 -47.65 5.84 16.32
N ARG A 468 -47.01 5.14 17.27
CA ARG A 468 -45.60 4.74 17.19
C ARG A 468 -45.39 3.42 16.44
N LYS A 469 -46.46 2.68 16.13
CA LYS A 469 -46.36 1.39 15.45
C LYS A 469 -46.09 1.61 13.97
N ARG A 470 -45.02 1.01 13.48
CA ARG A 470 -44.60 1.07 12.09
C ARG A 470 -44.80 -0.31 11.44
N ARG A 471 -45.38 -0.35 10.23
CA ARG A 471 -45.51 -1.57 9.42
C ARG A 471 -45.14 -1.30 7.97
N CYS A 472 -44.63 -2.31 7.29
CA CYS A 472 -44.56 -2.28 5.84
C CYS A 472 -45.96 -2.62 5.28
N LEU A 473 -46.64 -1.62 4.72
CA LEU A 473 -47.97 -1.78 4.16
C LEU A 473 -47.93 -2.61 2.86
N THR A 474 -46.87 -2.49 2.08
CA THR A 474 -46.66 -3.26 0.84
C THR A 474 -46.55 -4.77 1.13
N CYS A 475 -45.70 -5.17 2.07
CA CYS A 475 -45.61 -6.57 2.50
C CYS A 475 -46.89 -7.07 3.18
N LEU A 476 -47.64 -6.19 3.85
CA LEU A 476 -48.91 -6.55 4.49
C LEU A 476 -49.99 -6.83 3.45
N ALA A 477 -50.09 -5.99 2.43
CA ALA A 477 -51.03 -6.16 1.31
C ALA A 477 -50.71 -7.40 0.46
N ALA A 478 -49.42 -7.75 0.33
CA ALA A 478 -48.98 -8.94 -0.41
C ALA A 478 -49.22 -10.28 0.32
N ARG A 479 -49.72 -10.28 1.56
CA ARG A 479 -50.00 -11.52 2.31
C ARG A 479 -51.37 -12.08 1.93
N THR A 480 -51.39 -13.23 1.25
CA THR A 480 -52.59 -14.06 1.13
C THR A 480 -52.94 -14.68 2.48
N GLU A 481 -54.23 -14.68 2.85
CA GLU A 481 -54.68 -15.29 4.09
C GLU A 481 -54.50 -16.80 4.04
N ARG A 482 -53.55 -17.33 4.82
CA ARG A 482 -53.41 -18.78 5.02
C ARG A 482 -54.70 -19.36 5.59
N THR A 483 -55.37 -20.23 4.82
CA THR A 483 -56.56 -21.00 5.24
C THR A 483 -56.20 -22.27 6.01
N HIS A 484 -54.97 -22.76 5.82
CA HIS A 484 -54.45 -23.98 6.46
C HIS A 484 -53.08 -23.73 7.11
N CYS A 485 -52.77 -24.53 8.13
CA CYS A 485 -51.45 -24.52 8.76
C CYS A 485 -50.42 -25.32 7.94
N VAL A 486 -49.14 -25.28 8.34
CA VAL A 486 -48.06 -26.01 7.65
C VAL A 486 -48.22 -27.54 7.70
N HIS A 487 -49.02 -28.05 8.63
CA HIS A 487 -49.37 -29.46 8.77
C HIS A 487 -50.76 -29.80 8.19
N GLY A 488 -51.33 -28.92 7.37
CA GLY A 488 -52.58 -29.18 6.66
C GLY A 488 -53.87 -29.00 7.47
N HIS A 489 -53.80 -28.61 8.75
CA HIS A 489 -55.01 -28.35 9.53
C HIS A 489 -55.68 -27.03 9.12
N GLU A 490 -57.00 -27.06 8.93
CA GLU A 490 -57.81 -25.86 8.71
C GLU A 490 -57.72 -24.89 9.90
N LEU A 491 -57.43 -23.63 9.60
CA LEU A 491 -57.33 -22.55 10.59
C LEU A 491 -58.70 -21.93 10.84
N THR A 492 -59.58 -22.68 11.50
CA THR A 492 -60.89 -22.20 11.98
C THR A 492 -60.76 -21.42 13.29
N LEU A 493 -61.80 -20.70 13.72
CA LEU A 493 -61.84 -20.02 15.03
C LEU A 493 -61.62 -21.00 16.20
N ALA A 494 -62.09 -22.24 16.07
CA ALA A 494 -61.91 -23.28 17.08
C ALA A 494 -60.47 -23.83 17.12
N ASN A 495 -59.77 -23.82 15.97
CA ASN A 495 -58.45 -24.43 15.78
C ASN A 495 -57.30 -23.41 15.64
N THR A 496 -57.56 -22.13 15.92
CA THR A 496 -56.58 -21.05 15.77
C THR A 496 -56.41 -20.25 17.06
N VAL A 497 -55.16 -20.09 17.48
CA VAL A 497 -54.77 -19.17 18.57
C VAL A 497 -54.03 -17.99 17.99
N VAL A 498 -54.53 -16.77 18.22
CA VAL A 498 -53.89 -15.55 17.75
C VAL A 498 -52.96 -15.00 18.84
N THR A 499 -51.68 -14.84 18.53
CA THR A 499 -50.70 -14.26 19.46
C THR A 499 -50.85 -12.74 19.57
N ARG A 500 -50.28 -12.11 20.62
CA ARG A 500 -50.20 -10.64 20.75
C ARG A 500 -49.54 -9.93 19.56
N ARG A 501 -48.77 -10.66 18.74
CA ARG A 501 -48.13 -10.16 17.51
C ARG A 501 -49.02 -10.35 16.26
N GLY A 502 -50.24 -10.85 16.43
CA GLY A 502 -51.21 -11.11 15.36
C GLY A 502 -50.91 -12.37 14.53
N GLN A 503 -50.12 -13.31 15.05
CA GLN A 503 -49.81 -14.56 14.34
C GLN A 503 -50.86 -15.63 14.69
N ARG A 504 -51.41 -16.29 13.66
CA ARG A 504 -52.34 -17.42 13.78
C ARG A 504 -51.56 -18.72 13.98
N ASN A 505 -51.68 -19.33 15.15
CA ASN A 505 -51.08 -20.62 15.47
C ASN A 505 -52.14 -21.72 15.43
N CYS A 506 -51.80 -22.88 14.85
CA CYS A 506 -52.69 -24.03 14.81
C CYS A 506 -52.72 -24.73 16.16
N LEU A 507 -53.91 -24.83 16.74
CA LEU A 507 -54.11 -25.45 18.04
C LEU A 507 -54.00 -26.98 17.98
N ALA A 508 -54.52 -27.62 16.93
CA ALA A 508 -54.36 -29.05 16.70
C ALA A 508 -52.88 -29.46 16.68
N CYS A 509 -52.01 -28.69 16.01
CA CYS A 509 -50.56 -28.92 16.06
C CYS A 509 -50.00 -28.85 17.49
N GLN A 510 -50.46 -27.90 18.30
CA GLN A 510 -50.00 -27.76 19.69
C GLN A 510 -50.47 -28.92 20.58
N LEU A 511 -51.68 -29.42 20.36
CA LEU A 511 -52.24 -30.55 21.11
C LEU A 511 -51.58 -31.88 20.67
N ASN A 512 -51.43 -32.10 19.37
CA ASN A 512 -50.77 -33.29 18.79
C ASN A 512 -49.32 -33.42 19.26
N ALA A 513 -48.60 -32.30 19.46
CA ALA A 513 -47.22 -32.33 19.93
C ALA A 513 -47.01 -33.08 21.26
N ARG A 514 -48.03 -33.14 22.13
CA ARG A 514 -47.99 -33.91 23.38
C ARG A 514 -48.86 -35.17 23.33
N HIS A 515 -49.87 -35.19 22.47
CA HIS A 515 -50.89 -36.24 22.45
C HIS A 515 -50.53 -37.44 21.58
N THR A 516 -50.13 -37.19 20.33
CA THR A 516 -49.82 -38.24 19.37
C THR A 516 -48.69 -39.17 19.86
N PRO A 517 -47.62 -38.70 20.53
CA PRO A 517 -46.59 -39.59 21.08
C PRO A 517 -47.09 -40.52 22.20
N VAL A 518 -48.17 -40.16 22.90
CA VAL A 518 -48.69 -40.90 24.06
C VAL A 518 -49.80 -41.87 23.67
N HIS A 519 -50.66 -41.46 22.73
CA HIS A 519 -51.86 -42.22 22.35
C HIS A 519 -51.79 -42.83 20.95
N GLY A 520 -50.79 -42.49 20.14
CA GLY A 520 -50.58 -43.07 18.80
C GLY A 520 -51.55 -42.56 17.72
N HIS A 521 -52.45 -41.61 18.05
CA HIS A 521 -53.39 -41.02 17.11
C HIS A 521 -53.45 -39.49 17.25
N ASP A 522 -54.02 -38.81 16.26
CA ASP A 522 -54.18 -37.36 16.27
C ASP A 522 -55.27 -36.91 17.25
N PHE A 523 -55.07 -35.73 17.85
CA PHE A 523 -56.01 -35.11 18.77
C PHE A 523 -57.18 -34.51 17.99
N VAL A 524 -58.29 -35.25 17.95
CA VAL A 524 -59.58 -34.73 17.47
C VAL A 524 -60.27 -33.97 18.60
N ILE A 525 -60.50 -32.67 18.44
CA ILE A 525 -61.14 -31.84 19.47
C ILE A 525 -62.61 -32.25 19.62
N ASP A 526 -63.02 -32.68 20.81
CA ASP A 526 -64.43 -32.97 21.12
C ASP A 526 -65.26 -31.67 21.08
N PRO A 527 -66.23 -31.52 20.15
CA PRO A 527 -67.04 -30.31 20.03
C PRO A 527 -68.03 -30.14 21.20
N THR A 528 -68.29 -31.19 21.97
CA THR A 528 -69.21 -31.18 23.12
C THR A 528 -68.52 -30.84 24.44
N GLY A 529 -67.18 -30.74 24.44
CA GLY A 529 -66.38 -30.49 25.63
C GLY A 529 -66.23 -29.00 25.99
N PRO A 530 -65.99 -28.66 27.27
CA PRO A 530 -65.75 -27.28 27.69
C PRO A 530 -64.44 -26.74 27.08
N THR A 531 -64.49 -25.50 26.57
CA THR A 531 -63.35 -24.82 25.91
C THR A 531 -62.12 -24.66 26.82
N THR A 532 -62.33 -24.69 28.14
CA THR A 532 -61.29 -24.54 29.17
C THR A 532 -60.43 -25.79 29.38
N LYS A 533 -60.95 -26.99 29.06
CA LYS A 533 -60.20 -28.26 29.11
C LYS A 533 -60.61 -29.13 27.92
N ARG A 534 -60.01 -28.84 26.77
CA ARG A 534 -60.26 -29.58 25.52
C ARG A 534 -59.91 -31.06 25.72
N ARG A 535 -60.84 -31.93 25.32
CA ARG A 535 -60.69 -33.40 25.38
C ARG A 535 -60.53 -33.95 23.97
N CYS A 536 -59.81 -35.05 23.84
CA CYS A 536 -59.74 -35.77 22.57
C CYS A 536 -60.97 -36.68 22.44
N LEU A 537 -61.70 -36.51 21.34
CA LEU A 537 -62.88 -37.30 21.01
C LEU A 537 -62.53 -38.79 20.81
N THR A 538 -61.40 -39.08 20.14
CA THR A 538 -60.92 -40.44 19.90
C THR A 538 -60.62 -41.17 21.21
N CYS A 539 -59.86 -40.55 22.13
CA CYS A 539 -59.59 -41.15 23.44
C CYS A 539 -60.87 -41.36 24.27
N ARG A 540 -61.87 -40.49 24.11
CA ARG A 540 -63.15 -40.65 24.81
C ARG A 540 -63.89 -41.90 24.31
N TYR A 541 -63.99 -42.09 23.00
CA TYR A 541 -64.61 -43.29 22.43
C TYR A 541 -63.85 -44.57 22.78
N GLU A 542 -62.52 -44.54 22.82
CA GLU A 542 -61.72 -45.69 23.26
C GLU A 542 -61.97 -46.03 24.73
N ALA A 543 -62.08 -45.02 25.60
CA ALA A 543 -62.40 -45.21 27.01
C ALA A 543 -63.83 -45.76 27.24
N GLU A 544 -64.77 -45.39 26.38
CA GLU A 544 -66.15 -45.92 26.40
C GLU A 544 -66.21 -47.38 25.89
N ARG A 545 -65.40 -47.74 24.89
CA ARG A 545 -65.35 -49.12 24.35
C ARG A 545 -64.63 -50.13 25.23
N ASN A 546 -63.67 -49.70 26.05
CA ASN A 546 -62.85 -50.60 26.87
C ASN A 546 -62.83 -50.12 28.34
N PRO A 547 -63.94 -50.32 29.09
CA PRO A 547 -64.07 -49.81 30.44
C PRO A 547 -63.04 -50.47 31.36
N ARG A 548 -62.20 -49.66 31.99
CA ARG A 548 -61.18 -50.14 32.93
C ARG A 548 -61.84 -50.85 34.11
N VAL A 549 -61.26 -51.94 34.58
CA VAL A 549 -61.68 -52.63 35.81
C VAL A 549 -60.65 -52.35 36.89
N CYS A 550 -61.07 -52.08 38.12
CA CYS A 550 -60.12 -51.90 39.22
C CYS A 550 -59.51 -53.24 39.66
N LEU A 551 -58.44 -53.20 40.47
CA LEU A 551 -57.79 -54.40 41.04
C LEU A 551 -58.74 -55.34 41.82
N HIS A 552 -59.89 -54.84 42.28
CA HIS A 552 -60.91 -55.61 42.97
C HIS A 552 -62.11 -55.99 42.07
N GLY A 553 -61.95 -55.91 40.75
CA GLY A 553 -62.96 -56.38 39.79
C GLY A 553 -64.13 -55.43 39.51
N HIS A 554 -64.16 -54.21 40.08
CA HIS A 554 -65.24 -53.25 39.81
C HIS A 554 -65.00 -52.47 38.52
N LEU A 555 -66.06 -52.31 37.71
CA LEU A 555 -66.06 -51.45 36.53
C LEU A 555 -65.81 -49.98 36.92
N MET A 556 -64.82 -49.36 36.30
CA MET A 556 -64.41 -47.97 36.49
C MET A 556 -65.18 -47.08 35.52
N THR A 557 -66.46 -46.84 35.81
CA THR A 557 -67.27 -45.82 35.10
C THR A 557 -66.93 -44.41 35.60
N PRO A 558 -67.28 -43.32 34.89
CA PRO A 558 -67.10 -41.96 35.39
C PRO A 558 -67.73 -41.72 36.78
N GLU A 559 -68.83 -42.39 37.08
CA GLU A 559 -69.56 -42.32 38.36
C GLU A 559 -68.88 -43.14 39.46
N ASN A 560 -68.20 -44.23 39.10
CA ASN A 560 -67.48 -45.13 40.03
C ASN A 560 -65.97 -44.84 40.12
N THR A 561 -65.49 -43.82 39.41
CA THR A 561 -64.06 -43.42 39.38
C THR A 561 -63.85 -42.08 40.07
N TYR A 562 -62.84 -42.01 40.94
CA TYR A 562 -62.42 -40.79 41.63
C TYR A 562 -60.97 -40.46 41.26
N ASN A 563 -60.73 -39.26 40.71
CA ASN A 563 -59.40 -38.82 40.27
C ASN A 563 -58.73 -37.93 41.33
N ARG A 564 -57.70 -38.42 42.03
CA ARG A 564 -56.87 -37.57 42.91
C ARG A 564 -55.70 -36.97 42.13
N ALA A 565 -55.59 -35.64 42.15
CA ALA A 565 -54.60 -34.86 41.40
C ALA A 565 -53.12 -35.26 41.60
N ARG A 566 -52.78 -36.05 42.63
CA ARG A 566 -51.41 -36.53 42.91
C ARG A 566 -51.25 -38.04 43.14
N ARG A 567 -52.33 -38.84 43.13
CA ARG A 567 -52.26 -40.28 43.48
C ARG A 567 -52.94 -41.22 42.46
N GLY A 568 -53.46 -40.69 41.35
CA GLY A 568 -54.10 -41.48 40.29
C GLY A 568 -55.60 -41.71 40.50
N THR A 569 -56.19 -42.55 39.65
CA THR A 569 -57.61 -42.96 39.66
C THR A 569 -57.88 -44.02 40.73
N GLU A 570 -58.78 -43.74 41.67
CA GLU A 570 -59.26 -44.68 42.69
C GLU A 570 -60.72 -45.10 42.40
N CYS A 571 -61.09 -46.34 42.76
CA CYS A 571 -62.45 -46.86 42.63
C CYS A 571 -63.31 -46.44 43.85
N ARG A 572 -64.41 -45.74 43.61
CA ARG A 572 -65.31 -45.26 44.69
C ARG A 572 -65.96 -46.44 45.42
N GLN A 573 -66.34 -47.51 44.72
CA GLN A 573 -66.85 -48.73 45.34
C GLN A 573 -65.84 -49.34 46.33
N CYS A 574 -64.55 -49.42 45.95
CA CYS A 574 -63.50 -49.91 46.85
C CYS A 574 -63.33 -49.03 48.09
N ILE A 575 -63.46 -47.70 47.94
CA ILE A 575 -63.40 -46.78 49.08
C ILE A 575 -64.58 -47.01 50.02
N ARG A 576 -65.81 -47.12 49.49
CA ARG A 576 -67.01 -47.41 50.30
C ARG A 576 -66.89 -48.73 51.05
N ASN A 577 -66.37 -49.77 50.39
CA ASN A 577 -66.17 -51.09 51.00
C ASN A 577 -65.12 -51.02 52.14
N ARG A 578 -64.04 -50.24 51.97
CA ARG A 578 -63.03 -50.03 53.03
C ARG A 578 -63.57 -49.25 54.22
N THR A 579 -64.44 -48.26 53.99
CA THR A 579 -65.06 -47.50 55.09
C THR A 579 -66.12 -48.32 55.83
N ARG A 580 -66.85 -49.21 55.15
CA ARG A 580 -67.79 -50.15 55.79
C ARG A 580 -67.11 -51.26 56.58
N ALA A 581 -65.87 -51.61 56.27
CA ALA A 581 -65.09 -52.60 57.01
C ALA A 581 -64.33 -52.01 58.22
N LYS A 582 -64.43 -50.70 58.46
CA LYS A 582 -63.71 -49.97 59.54
C LYS A 582 -64.64 -49.34 60.59
N GLY A 583 -65.96 -49.48 60.44
CA GLY A 583 -66.98 -49.21 61.45
C GLY A 583 -67.80 -50.47 61.65
#